data_AF-A0A259B608-F1
#
_entry.id   AF-A0A259B608-F1
#
_cell.length_a   1.000
_cell.length_b   1.000
_cell.length_c   1.000
_cell.angle_alpha   90.00
_cell.angle_beta   90.00
_cell.angle_gamma   90.00
#
_symmetry.space_group_name_H-M   'P 1'
#
loop_
_entity.id
_entity.type
_entity.pdbx_description
1 polymer ?
#
loop_
_entity_poly.entity_id
_entity_poly.type
_entity_poly.pdbx_seq_one_letter_code
_entity_poly.pdbx_strand_id
1 'polypeptide(L)' 'MNVSPEDDFPEPIASDSARVETIALAVKSILGALGENPDREGLLNTPTRVAKALIYLTNGMKKPLAEVIGNALFAS' A
#
# COMPACT_ATOMS: atom_id res chain seq x y z
N MET A 1 13.56 0.85 -19.02
CA MET A 1 12.18 0.39 -18.77
C MET A 1 11.52 1.52 -17.99
N ASN A 2 10.57 2.22 -18.60
CA ASN A 2 9.92 3.37 -17.98
C ASN A 2 8.80 2.83 -17.09
N VAL A 3 9.13 2.54 -15.83
CA VAL A 3 8.18 2.06 -14.83
C VAL A 3 7.34 3.29 -14.46
N SER A 4 6.05 3.29 -14.75
CA SER A 4 5.19 4.42 -14.38
C SER A 4 5.19 4.53 -12.85
N PRO A 5 5.12 5.73 -12.24
CA PRO A 5 5.06 5.87 -10.78
C PRO A 5 3.85 5.17 -10.13
N GLU A 6 2.91 4.70 -10.95
CA GLU A 6 1.75 3.90 -10.58
C GLU A 6 2.04 2.39 -10.51
N ASP A 7 3.20 1.94 -11.03
CA ASP A 7 3.61 0.55 -11.13
C ASP A 7 4.59 0.09 -10.01
N ASP A 8 4.94 0.98 -9.05
CA ASP A 8 5.95 0.68 -8.01
C ASP A 8 5.47 -0.34 -6.96
N PHE A 9 4.16 -0.51 -6.80
CA PHE A 9 3.58 -1.45 -5.85
C PHE A 9 2.53 -2.32 -6.53
N PRO A 10 2.45 -3.62 -6.19
CA PRO A 10 1.43 -4.49 -6.77
C PRO A 10 0.04 -3.95 -6.45
N GLU A 11 -0.87 -4.11 -7.42
CA GLU A 11 -2.26 -3.72 -7.21
C GLU A 11 -2.84 -4.46 -5.99
N PRO A 12 -3.57 -3.76 -5.11
CA PRO A 12 -4.23 -4.40 -3.98
C PRO A 12 -5.16 -5.51 -4.48
N ILE A 13 -5.17 -6.64 -3.77
CA ILE A 13 -6.17 -7.69 -4.03
C ILE A 13 -7.57 -7.12 -3.75
N ALA A 14 -8.61 -7.67 -4.40
CA ALA A 14 -9.97 -7.13 -4.32
C ALA A 14 -10.50 -6.94 -2.87
N SER A 15 -10.01 -7.71 -1.90
CA SER A 15 -10.36 -7.56 -0.48
C SER A 15 -9.82 -6.29 0.19
N ASP A 16 -8.88 -5.58 -0.44
CA ASP A 16 -8.20 -4.43 0.14
C ASP A 16 -8.82 -3.08 -0.24
N SER A 17 -9.76 -3.01 -1.21
CA SER A 17 -10.34 -1.73 -1.67
C SER A 17 -10.91 -0.86 -0.55
N ALA A 18 -11.71 -1.43 0.35
CA ALA A 18 -12.28 -0.69 1.48
C ALA A 18 -11.19 -0.15 2.44
N ARG A 19 -10.08 -0.90 2.59
CA ARG A 19 -8.92 -0.46 3.39
C ARG A 19 -8.16 0.66 2.68
N VAL A 20 -7.99 0.56 1.36
CA VAL A 20 -7.35 1.61 0.55
C VAL A 20 -8.11 2.92 0.70
N GLU A 21 -9.44 2.91 0.56
CA GLU A 21 -10.29 4.09 0.73
C GLU A 21 -10.14 4.68 2.13
N THR A 22 -10.24 3.83 3.17
CA THR A 22 -10.12 4.28 4.57
C THR A 22 -8.76 4.93 4.84
N ILE A 23 -7.67 4.30 4.41
CA ILE A 23 -6.32 4.81 4.62
C ILE A 23 -6.09 6.07 3.79
N ALA A 24 -6.58 6.13 2.55
CA ALA A 24 -6.47 7.32 1.71
C ALA A 24 -7.13 8.55 2.35
N LEU A 25 -8.33 8.39 2.93
CA LEU A 25 -8.97 9.46 3.70
C LEU A 25 -8.10 9.92 4.87
N ALA A 26 -7.51 8.99 5.62
CA ALA A 26 -6.59 9.33 6.71
C ALA A 26 -5.33 10.05 6.22
N VAL A 27 -4.75 9.63 5.08
CA VAL A 27 -3.60 10.31 4.46
C VAL A 27 -3.96 11.73 4.03
N LYS A 28 -5.16 11.95 3.49
CA LYS A 28 -5.65 13.30 3.16
C LYS A 28 -5.67 14.19 4.42
N SER A 29 -6.13 13.67 5.56
CA SER A 29 -6.08 14.38 6.84
C SER A 29 -4.65 14.65 7.32
N ILE A 30 -3.73 13.68 7.16
CA ILE A 30 -2.31 13.86 7.52
C ILE A 30 -1.69 14.99 6.69
N LEU A 31 -1.92 15.02 5.38
CA LEU A 31 -1.43 16.10 4.51
C LEU A 31 -1.93 17.46 4.99
N GLY A 32 -3.22 17.59 5.31
CA GLY A 32 -3.78 18.81 5.89
C GLY A 32 -3.13 19.21 7.22
N ALA A 33 -2.89 18.23 8.10
CA ALA A 33 -2.21 18.47 9.39
C ALA A 33 -0.76 18.94 9.24
N LEU A 34 -0.10 18.58 8.14
CA LEU A 34 1.25 19.05 7.79
C LEU A 34 1.26 20.44 7.12
N GLY A 35 0.09 21.04 6.86
CA GLY A 35 -0.02 22.32 6.15
C GLY A 35 0.05 22.21 4.63
N GLU A 36 0.00 20.99 4.08
CA GLU A 36 -0.11 20.79 2.63
C GLU A 36 -1.54 21.05 2.15
N ASN A 37 -1.70 21.41 0.86
CA ASN A 37 -2.99 21.44 0.19
C ASN A 37 -3.22 20.09 -0.53
N PRO A 38 -4.06 19.18 -0.02
CA PRO A 38 -4.24 17.86 -0.63
C PRO A 38 -4.92 17.88 -2.00
N ASP A 39 -5.57 18.99 -2.36
CA ASP A 39 -6.29 19.14 -3.63
C ASP A 39 -5.39 19.76 -4.73
N ARG A 40 -4.09 20.01 -4.46
CA ARG A 40 -3.13 20.43 -5.49
C ARG A 40 -2.83 19.28 -6.45
N GLU A 41 -2.64 19.58 -7.73
CA GLU A 41 -2.45 18.61 -8.82
C GLU A 41 -1.46 17.48 -8.45
N GLY A 42 -0.29 17.83 -7.93
CA GLY A 42 0.75 16.87 -7.54
C GLY A 42 0.43 16.00 -6.31
N LEU A 43 -0.68 16.24 -5.60
CA LEU A 43 -1.11 15.44 -4.45
C LEU A 43 -2.43 14.72 -4.63
N LEU A 44 -3.18 14.95 -5.71
CA LEU A 44 -4.50 14.33 -5.90
C LEU A 44 -4.45 12.80 -5.76
N ASN A 45 -3.40 12.17 -6.32
CA ASN A 45 -3.21 10.71 -6.26
C ASN A 45 -2.37 10.25 -5.06
N THR A 46 -1.77 11.17 -4.30
CA THR A 46 -0.89 10.82 -3.17
C THR A 46 -1.61 10.01 -2.08
N PRO A 47 -2.83 10.38 -1.63
CA PRO A 47 -3.56 9.58 -0.66
C PRO A 47 -3.71 8.10 -1.04
N THR A 48 -4.13 7.84 -2.28
CA THR A 48 -4.31 6.48 -2.80
C THR A 48 -2.98 5.74 -2.92
N ARG A 49 -1.94 6.39 -3.44
CA ARG A 49 -0.60 5.81 -3.57
C ARG A 49 -0.01 5.41 -2.21
N VAL A 50 -0.12 6.29 -1.21
CA VAL A 50 0.36 6.00 0.14
C VAL A 50 -0.45 4.86 0.77
N ALA A 51 -1.77 4.82 0.57
CA ALA A 51 -2.60 3.72 1.05
C ALA A 51 -2.18 2.36 0.46
N LYS A 52 -1.95 2.29 -0.85
CA LYS A 52 -1.43 1.08 -1.53
C LYS A 52 -0.06 0.68 -0.98
N ALA A 53 0.86 1.64 -0.83
CA ALA A 53 2.19 1.39 -0.29
C ALA A 53 2.14 0.85 1.16
N LEU A 54 1.32 1.45 2.03
CA LEU A 54 1.17 0.99 3.42
C LEU A 54 0.59 -0.43 3.50
N ILE A 55 -0.41 -0.76 2.67
CA ILE A 55 -0.96 -2.11 2.62
C ILE A 55 0.10 -3.11 2.16
N TYR A 56 0.85 -2.78 1.10
CA TYR A 56 1.93 -3.63 0.61
C TYR A 56 3.02 -3.85 1.67
N LEU A 57 3.56 -2.78 2.25
CA LEU A 57 4.63 -2.85 3.25
C LEU A 57 4.23 -3.61 4.51
N THR A 58 2.94 -3.68 4.82
CA THR A 58 2.40 -4.35 6.01
C THR A 58 1.74 -5.69 5.74
N ASN A 59 1.78 -6.19 4.49
CA ASN A 59 1.10 -7.44 4.11
C ASN A 59 1.70 -8.69 4.79
N GLY A 60 2.94 -8.61 5.28
CA GLY A 60 3.62 -9.70 5.97
C GLY A 60 3.07 -10.00 7.36
N MET A 61 2.40 -9.05 8.03
CA MET A 61 1.84 -9.26 9.37
C MET A 61 0.69 -10.28 9.39
N LYS A 62 0.08 -10.55 8.23
CA LYS A 62 -1.05 -11.47 8.10
C LYS A 62 -0.68 -12.81 7.44
N LYS A 63 0.59 -12.99 7.04
CA LYS A 63 1.03 -14.21 6.35
C LYS A 63 1.45 -15.29 7.35
N PRO A 64 0.80 -16.46 7.38
CA PRO A 64 1.24 -17.56 8.23
C PRO A 64 2.62 -18.04 7.80
N LEU A 65 3.49 -18.33 8.78
CA LEU A 65 4.86 -18.81 8.52
C LEU A 65 4.88 -20.04 7.59
N ALA A 66 3.88 -20.90 7.69
CA ALA A 66 3.72 -22.08 6.84
C ALA A 66 3.59 -21.74 5.33
N GLU A 67 2.92 -20.65 4.98
CA GLU A 67 2.84 -20.19 3.57
C GLU A 67 4.17 -19.62 3.08
N VAL A 68 4.98 -19.06 3.98
CA VAL A 68 6.28 -18.46 3.64
C VAL A 68 7.36 -19.54 3.47
N ILE A 69 7.36 -20.57 4.31
CA ILE A 69 8.33 -21.68 4.25
C ILE A 69 8.02 -22.63 3.08
N GLY A 70 6.75 -22.82 2.73
CA GLY A 70 6.35 -23.72 1.66
C GLY A 70 6.93 -25.13 1.86
N ASN A 71 7.62 -25.65 0.84
CA ASN A 71 8.27 -26.98 0.85
C ASN A 71 9.80 -26.90 1.04
N ALA A 72 10.34 -25.80 1.57
CA ALA A 72 11.79 -25.62 1.72
C ALA A 72 12.41 -26.42 2.88
N LEU A 73 11.84 -27.59 3.22
CA LEU A 73 12.41 -28.51 4.20
C LEU A 73 13.30 -29.53 3.48
N PHE A 74 14.61 -29.49 3.74
CA PHE A 74 15.56 -30.50 3.29
C PHE A 74 16.01 -31.32 4.50
N ALA A 75 15.83 -32.64 4.44
CA ALA A 75 16.41 -33.55 5.42
C ALA A 75 17.92 -33.68 5.16
N SER A 76 18.73 -33.58 6.21
CA SER A 76 20.18 -33.81 6.20
C SER A 76 20.52 -35.28 6.00
#